data_AF-A0A382X6E9-F1
#
_entry.id   AF-A0A382X6E9-F1
#
_cell.length_a   1.000
_cell.length_b   1.000
_cell.length_c   1.000
_cell.angle_alpha   90.00
_cell.angle_beta   90.00
_cell.angle_gamma   90.00
#
_symmetry.space_group_name_H-M   'P 1'
#
loop_
_entity.id
_entity.type
_entity.pdbx_description
1 polymer ?
#
loop_
_entity_poly.entity_id
_entity_poly.type
_entity_poly.pdbx_seq_one_letter_code
_entity_poly.pdbx_strand_id
1 'polypeptide(L)'
;MPESTLTIDCQVHAYEKDSLSRPWQGFLQGPDEVTGDDMVAAMDSVGVDGAILISPASLYAYDASYALEVYAKHPGKFGLVRPFNPKSETVGEEVEEWAATPGVVGARIMLRPYEFTEYDPGLSSILDAGAKAGIPINIMCSGNLDLFSQLADKHPNTQMVIDHLGIP
;
A
#
# COMPACT_ATOMS: atom_id res chain seq x y z
N MET A 1 19.11 3.31 28.29
CA MET A 1 18.90 1.95 27.76
C MET A 1 19.37 1.97 26.32
N PRO A 2 20.12 0.98 25.80
CA PRO A 2 20.39 0.95 24.37
C PRO A 2 19.04 0.89 23.65
N GLU A 3 18.82 1.76 22.66
CA GLU A 3 17.66 1.66 21.76
C GLU A 3 17.74 0.28 21.10
N SER A 4 16.71 -0.56 21.30
CA SER A 4 16.63 -1.81 20.55
C SER A 4 16.34 -1.45 19.10
N THR A 5 17.23 -1.84 18.19
CA THR A 5 16.98 -1.72 16.76
C THR A 5 15.78 -2.59 16.40
N LEU A 6 14.74 -1.98 15.84
CA LEU A 6 13.56 -2.70 15.34
C LEU A 6 13.85 -3.27 13.94
N THR A 7 13.42 -4.50 13.70
CA THR A 7 13.42 -5.13 12.39
C THR A 7 12.03 -5.04 11.79
N ILE A 8 11.91 -4.36 10.64
CA ILE A 8 10.63 -4.15 9.95
C ILE A 8 10.65 -4.84 8.59
N ASP A 9 9.62 -5.64 8.30
CA ASP A 9 9.33 -6.08 6.93
C ASP A 9 8.59 -4.96 6.19
N CYS A 10 9.22 -4.40 5.17
CA CYS A 10 8.73 -3.19 4.51
C CYS A 10 7.56 -3.42 3.55
N GLN A 11 7.16 -4.67 3.28
CA GLN A 11 5.99 -4.93 2.45
C GLN A 11 5.45 -6.37 2.61
N VAL A 12 4.28 -6.49 3.25
CA VAL A 12 3.54 -7.75 3.34
C VAL A 12 2.09 -7.61 2.86
N HIS A 13 1.48 -8.75 2.54
CA HIS A 13 0.05 -8.85 2.26
C HIS A 13 -0.57 -9.90 3.19
N ALA A 14 -1.71 -9.54 3.80
CA ALA A 14 -2.58 -10.46 4.50
C ALA A 14 -3.97 -10.42 3.86
N TYR A 15 -4.60 -11.58 3.74
CA TYR A 15 -5.91 -11.77 3.12
C TYR A 15 -6.59 -13.03 3.65
N GLU A 16 -7.91 -12.93 3.84
CA GLU A 16 -8.76 -14.09 4.13
C GLU A 16 -9.01 -14.89 2.86
N LYS A 17 -9.38 -16.17 3.05
CA LYS A 17 -9.91 -17.00 1.99
C LYS A 17 -11.08 -16.34 1.27
N ASP A 18 -11.14 -16.54 -0.04
CA ASP A 18 -12.26 -16.08 -0.86
C ASP A 18 -13.61 -16.54 -0.28
N SER A 19 -14.55 -15.61 -0.15
CA SER A 19 -15.83 -15.84 0.52
C SER A 19 -16.93 -14.91 -0.01
N LEU A 20 -18.20 -15.26 0.22
CA LEU A 20 -19.31 -14.38 -0.19
C LEU A 20 -19.34 -13.04 0.55
N SER A 21 -18.86 -12.99 1.79
CA SER A 21 -18.77 -11.74 2.58
C SER A 21 -17.63 -10.83 2.15
N ARG A 22 -16.56 -11.40 1.59
CA ARG A 22 -15.38 -10.68 1.12
C ARG A 22 -14.82 -11.38 -0.13
N PRO A 23 -15.50 -11.24 -1.28
CA PRO A 23 -15.10 -11.94 -2.50
C PRO A 23 -13.81 -11.36 -3.05
N TRP A 24 -12.92 -12.23 -3.52
CA TRP A 24 -11.74 -11.81 -4.26
C TRP A 24 -12.15 -11.29 -5.64
N GLN A 25 -11.62 -10.13 -6.02
CA GLN A 25 -11.87 -9.53 -7.33
C GLN A 25 -11.00 -10.15 -8.44
N GLY A 26 -9.95 -10.87 -8.06
CA GLY A 26 -8.96 -11.41 -8.98
C GLY A 26 -8.12 -12.49 -8.33
N PHE A 27 -6.86 -12.56 -8.72
CA PHE A 27 -5.94 -13.61 -8.30
C PHE A 27 -4.64 -13.01 -7.76
N LEU A 28 -4.10 -13.64 -6.73
CA LEU A 28 -2.77 -13.38 -6.20
C LEU A 28 -2.04 -14.71 -6.12
N GLN A 29 -0.83 -14.79 -6.67
CA GLN A 29 -0.01 -15.98 -6.54
C GLN A 29 0.39 -16.17 -5.07
N GLY A 30 -0.07 -17.27 -4.46
CA GLY A 30 0.12 -17.52 -3.04
C GLY A 30 -0.73 -18.68 -2.53
N PRO A 31 -0.74 -18.92 -1.22
CA PRO A 31 -1.70 -19.83 -0.58
C PRO A 31 -3.14 -19.33 -0.72
N ASP A 32 -4.11 -20.20 -0.40
CA ASP A 32 -5.54 -19.87 -0.46
C ASP A 32 -5.97 -18.81 0.59
N GLU A 33 -5.13 -18.55 1.59
CA GLU A 33 -5.25 -17.48 2.58
C GLU A 33 -3.91 -17.23 3.29
N VAL A 34 -3.70 -16.01 3.78
CA VAL A 34 -2.69 -15.67 4.79
C VAL A 34 -3.30 -14.62 5.69
N THR A 35 -3.86 -15.01 6.82
CA THR A 35 -4.56 -14.07 7.70
C THR A 35 -3.58 -13.16 8.45
N GLY A 36 -4.11 -12.13 9.12
CA GLY A 36 -3.31 -11.32 10.06
C GLY A 36 -2.61 -12.16 11.15
N ASP A 37 -3.28 -13.20 11.65
CA ASP A 37 -2.71 -14.11 12.66
C ASP A 37 -1.53 -14.90 12.07
N ASP A 38 -1.69 -15.43 10.86
CA ASP A 38 -0.64 -16.18 10.16
C ASP A 38 0.57 -15.30 9.88
N MET A 39 0.34 -14.04 9.47
CA MET A 39 1.41 -13.08 9.22
C MET A 39 2.18 -12.74 10.50
N VAL A 40 1.49 -12.50 11.62
CA VAL A 40 2.16 -12.27 12.91
C VAL A 40 2.97 -13.49 13.34
N ALA A 41 2.42 -14.70 13.22
CA ALA A 41 3.15 -15.92 13.54
C ALA A 41 4.39 -16.10 12.65
N ALA A 42 4.29 -15.78 11.35
CA ALA A 42 5.41 -15.82 10.43
C ALA A 42 6.50 -14.82 10.82
N MET A 43 6.14 -13.55 11.09
CA MET A 43 7.08 -12.52 11.55
C MET A 43 7.78 -12.91 12.85
N ASP A 44 7.04 -13.36 13.86
CA ASP A 44 7.58 -13.76 15.16
C ASP A 44 8.57 -14.93 15.01
N SER A 45 8.33 -15.86 14.07
CA SER A 45 9.22 -17.01 13.84
C SER A 45 10.61 -16.64 13.31
N VAL A 46 10.75 -15.45 12.71
CA VAL A 46 12.00 -14.95 12.13
C VAL A 46 12.55 -13.71 12.85
N GLY A 47 11.90 -13.28 13.93
CA GLY A 47 12.32 -12.12 14.72
C GLY A 47 12.08 -10.77 14.03
N VAL A 48 11.03 -10.67 13.21
CA VAL A 48 10.54 -9.39 12.66
C VAL A 48 9.59 -8.75 13.68
N ASP A 49 9.87 -7.51 14.07
CA ASP A 49 9.13 -6.80 15.12
C ASP A 49 7.79 -6.24 14.62
N GLY A 50 7.73 -5.88 13.34
CA GLY A 50 6.50 -5.41 12.68
C GLY A 50 6.65 -5.31 11.16
N ALA A 51 5.57 -4.97 10.46
CA ALA A 51 5.56 -4.88 9.00
C ALA A 51 4.68 -3.75 8.45
N ILE A 52 4.93 -3.38 7.19
CA ILE A 52 4.00 -2.53 6.43
C ILE A 52 3.02 -3.45 5.69
N LEU A 53 1.78 -3.48 6.17
CA LEU A 53 0.68 -4.21 5.58
C LEU A 53 0.06 -3.40 4.45
N ILE A 54 0.26 -3.88 3.22
CA ILE A 54 -0.34 -3.28 2.03
C ILE A 54 -1.60 -4.07 1.66
N SER A 55 -2.75 -3.40 1.51
CA SER A 55 -3.96 -4.09 1.00
C SER A 55 -3.69 -4.65 -0.42
N PRO A 56 -3.91 -5.96 -0.66
CA PRO A 56 -3.61 -6.59 -1.96
C PRO A 56 -4.60 -6.12 -3.03
N ALA A 57 -4.14 -5.22 -3.91
CA ALA A 57 -4.95 -4.64 -4.99
C ALA A 57 -5.58 -5.69 -5.91
N SER A 58 -4.94 -6.84 -6.11
CA SER A 58 -5.49 -7.92 -6.97
C SER A 58 -6.67 -8.66 -6.35
N LEU A 59 -6.80 -8.66 -5.02
CA LEU A 59 -7.89 -9.35 -4.32
C LEU A 59 -8.97 -8.37 -3.88
N TYR A 60 -8.59 -7.21 -3.36
CA TYR A 60 -9.52 -6.25 -2.74
C TYR A 60 -9.63 -4.91 -3.49
N ALA A 61 -8.93 -4.74 -4.62
CA ALA A 61 -8.82 -3.46 -5.32
C ALA A 61 -8.48 -2.32 -4.35
N TYR A 62 -9.42 -1.42 -4.09
CA TYR A 62 -9.24 -0.23 -3.23
C TYR A 62 -9.85 -0.37 -1.84
N ASP A 63 -10.48 -1.52 -1.53
CA ASP A 63 -11.03 -1.83 -0.22
C ASP A 63 -9.91 -2.11 0.79
N ALA A 64 -9.94 -1.41 1.92
CA ALA A 64 -8.97 -1.55 3.01
C ALA A 64 -9.58 -2.10 4.31
N SER A 65 -10.85 -2.50 4.30
CA SER A 65 -11.55 -2.95 5.50
C SER A 65 -10.85 -4.14 6.17
N TYR A 66 -10.33 -5.11 5.41
CA TYR A 66 -9.57 -6.21 6.01
C TYR A 66 -8.23 -5.76 6.63
N ALA A 67 -7.51 -4.85 5.97
CA ALA A 67 -6.25 -4.32 6.51
C ALA A 67 -6.49 -3.55 7.83
N LEU A 68 -7.60 -2.82 7.92
CA LEU A 68 -8.04 -2.14 9.14
C LEU A 68 -8.41 -3.12 10.26
N GLU A 69 -9.10 -4.22 9.93
CA GLU A 69 -9.42 -5.30 10.88
C GLU A 69 -8.14 -5.94 11.43
N VAL A 70 -7.16 -6.25 10.57
CA VAL A 70 -5.86 -6.81 10.97
C VAL A 70 -5.11 -5.84 11.89
N TYR A 71 -5.06 -4.55 11.54
CA TYR A 71 -4.41 -3.53 12.38
C TYR A 71 -5.05 -3.43 13.78
N ALA A 72 -6.39 -3.40 13.83
CA ALA A 72 -7.11 -3.33 15.11
C ALA A 72 -6.88 -4.57 15.98
N LYS A 73 -6.74 -5.75 15.37
CA LYS A 73 -6.51 -7.02 16.06
C LYS A 73 -5.07 -7.18 16.56
N HIS A 74 -4.09 -6.58 15.90
CA HIS A 74 -2.66 -6.73 16.20
C HIS A 74 -1.99 -5.36 16.48
N PRO A 75 -2.33 -4.69 17.59
CA PRO A 75 -1.80 -3.37 17.89
C PRO A 75 -0.28 -3.40 18.00
N GLY A 76 0.37 -2.46 17.30
CA GLY A 76 1.83 -2.31 17.28
C GLY A 76 2.58 -3.24 16.32
N LYS A 77 1.89 -4.11 15.57
CA LYS A 77 2.53 -5.03 14.61
C LYS A 77 2.57 -4.49 13.17
N PHE A 78 1.64 -3.60 12.80
CA PHE A 78 1.49 -3.18 11.40
C PHE A 78 1.42 -1.67 11.22
N GLY A 79 2.08 -1.18 10.18
CA GLY A 79 1.75 0.09 9.52
C GLY A 79 0.91 -0.18 8.27
N LEU A 80 -0.03 0.70 7.93
CA LEU A 80 -1.00 0.47 6.86
C LEU A 80 -0.70 1.28 5.59
N VAL A 81 -0.85 0.61 4.46
CA VAL A 81 -0.86 1.20 3.11
C VAL A 81 -2.00 0.58 2.30
N ARG A 82 -2.69 1.38 1.49
CA ARG A 82 -3.68 0.88 0.53
C ARG A 82 -3.52 1.52 -0.85
N PRO A 83 -3.88 0.81 -1.93
CA PRO A 83 -3.99 1.41 -3.25
C PRO A 83 -5.19 2.37 -3.35
N PHE A 84 -5.07 3.38 -4.21
CA PHE A 84 -6.11 4.36 -4.52
C PHE A 84 -6.49 4.32 -5.99
N ASN A 85 -7.75 4.67 -6.28
CA ASN A 85 -8.28 4.74 -7.63
C ASN A 85 -7.99 6.09 -8.28
N PRO A 86 -7.07 6.21 -9.26
CA PRO A 86 -6.80 7.49 -9.91
C PRO A 86 -8.00 8.02 -10.70
N LYS A 87 -9.01 7.19 -10.98
CA LYS A 87 -10.23 7.61 -11.68
C LYS A 87 -11.33 8.13 -10.75
N SER A 88 -11.12 8.13 -9.43
CA SER A 88 -12.06 8.77 -8.50
C SER A 88 -11.97 10.30 -8.61
N GLU A 89 -13.13 10.96 -8.68
CA GLU A 89 -13.22 12.43 -8.73
C GLU A 89 -12.73 13.08 -7.42
N THR A 90 -12.75 12.34 -6.32
CA THR A 90 -12.39 12.79 -4.97
C THR A 90 -11.10 12.15 -4.45
N VAL A 91 -10.26 11.59 -5.33
CA VAL A 91 -9.12 10.77 -4.90
C VAL A 91 -8.14 11.50 -3.98
N GLY A 92 -7.95 12.81 -4.15
CA GLY A 92 -7.11 13.61 -3.25
C GLY A 92 -7.69 13.68 -1.83
N GLU A 93 -8.99 13.90 -1.70
CA GLU A 93 -9.71 13.92 -0.41
C GLU A 93 -9.66 12.54 0.26
N GLU A 94 -9.85 11.46 -0.51
CA GLU A 94 -9.74 10.09 0.00
C GLU A 94 -8.35 9.79 0.58
N VAL A 95 -7.28 10.33 -0.01
CA VAL A 95 -5.90 10.17 0.49
C VAL A 95 -5.70 10.97 1.77
N GLU A 96 -6.24 12.19 1.86
CA GLU A 96 -6.19 13.01 3.08
C GLU A 96 -6.94 12.34 4.23
N GLU A 97 -8.13 11.80 3.98
CA GLU A 97 -8.92 11.03 4.97
C GLU A 97 -8.18 9.77 5.42
N TRP A 98 -7.57 9.05 4.49
CA TRP A 98 -6.76 7.88 4.80
C TRP A 98 -5.55 8.25 5.68
N ALA A 99 -4.83 9.31 5.36
CA ALA A 99 -3.68 9.76 6.15
C ALA A 99 -4.05 10.11 7.61
N ALA A 100 -5.29 10.50 7.86
CA ALA A 100 -5.79 10.76 9.21
C ALA A 100 -6.18 9.48 9.99
N THR A 101 -6.18 8.31 9.35
CA THR A 101 -6.56 7.04 9.98
C THR A 101 -5.41 6.50 10.85
N PRO A 102 -5.65 6.10 12.11
CA PRO A 102 -4.62 5.53 12.96
C PRO A 102 -3.92 4.32 12.33
N GLY A 103 -2.59 4.30 12.38
CA GLY A 103 -1.77 3.22 11.84
C GLY A 103 -1.36 3.39 10.38
N VAL A 104 -1.88 4.39 9.67
CA VAL A 104 -1.48 4.68 8.30
C VAL A 104 -0.06 5.23 8.24
N VAL A 105 0.74 4.66 7.35
CA VAL A 105 2.13 5.06 7.11
C VAL A 105 2.41 5.36 5.63
N GLY A 106 1.42 5.21 4.75
CA GLY A 106 1.55 5.48 3.33
C GLY A 106 0.29 5.19 2.54
N ALA A 107 0.37 5.48 1.24
CA ALA A 107 -0.65 5.13 0.24
C ALA A 107 0.03 4.50 -0.98
N ARG A 108 -0.73 3.93 -1.90
CA ARG A 108 -0.17 3.23 -3.07
C ARG A 108 -0.86 3.61 -4.38
N ILE A 109 -0.06 3.70 -5.44
CA ILE A 109 -0.50 3.79 -6.83
C ILE A 109 -0.11 2.50 -7.55
N MET A 110 -1.05 1.96 -8.31
CA MET A 110 -0.83 0.85 -9.22
C MET A 110 -0.70 1.40 -10.65
N LEU A 111 0.52 1.59 -11.16
CA LEU A 111 0.69 1.96 -12.55
C LEU A 111 0.46 0.73 -13.44
N ARG A 112 -0.27 0.93 -14.52
CA ARG A 112 -0.51 -0.10 -15.53
C ARG A 112 0.00 0.39 -16.89
N PRO A 113 0.66 -0.49 -17.69
CA PRO A 113 1.15 -0.10 -19.00
C PRO A 113 0.07 0.52 -19.87
N TYR A 114 0.40 1.65 -20.50
CA TYR A 114 -0.44 2.39 -21.47
C TYR A 114 -1.75 2.98 -20.92
N GLU A 115 -2.00 2.93 -19.61
CA GLU A 115 -3.23 3.49 -19.01
C GLU A 115 -3.09 4.96 -18.64
N PHE A 116 -1.88 5.40 -18.29
CA PHE A 116 -1.62 6.70 -17.69
C PHE A 116 -0.50 7.46 -18.41
N THR A 117 -0.48 8.76 -18.16
CA THR A 117 0.63 9.66 -18.48
C THR A 117 1.00 10.45 -17.23
N GLU A 118 2.13 11.14 -17.26
CA GLU A 118 2.61 12.03 -16.22
C GLU A 118 1.74 13.27 -16.02
N TYR A 119 0.70 13.44 -16.84
CA TYR A 119 -0.31 14.50 -16.76
C TYR A 119 -1.68 13.99 -16.29
N ASP A 120 -1.80 12.72 -15.88
CA ASP A 120 -3.08 12.20 -15.38
C ASP A 120 -3.45 12.90 -14.06
N PRO A 121 -4.60 13.60 -14.01
CA PRO A 121 -4.97 14.43 -12.86
C PRO A 121 -5.20 13.61 -11.59
N GLY A 122 -5.61 12.36 -11.72
CA GLY A 122 -5.80 11.46 -10.58
C GLY A 122 -4.48 11.07 -9.95
N LEU A 123 -3.47 10.76 -10.76
CA LEU A 123 -2.12 10.49 -10.28
C LEU A 123 -1.54 11.71 -9.56
N SER A 124 -1.61 12.89 -10.18
CA SER A 124 -1.15 14.13 -9.56
C SER A 124 -1.87 14.40 -8.24
N SER A 125 -3.19 14.19 -8.18
CA SER A 125 -3.97 14.40 -6.95
C SER A 125 -3.54 13.49 -5.81
N ILE A 126 -3.27 12.20 -6.09
CA ILE A 126 -2.78 11.27 -5.06
C ILE A 126 -1.39 11.70 -4.56
N LEU A 127 -0.48 12.05 -5.47
CA LEU A 127 0.89 12.42 -5.14
C LEU A 127 0.96 13.72 -4.32
N ASP A 128 0.19 14.73 -4.72
CA ASP A 128 0.13 16.02 -4.04
C ASP A 128 -0.55 15.91 -2.67
N ALA A 129 -1.63 15.11 -2.56
CA ALA A 129 -2.28 14.83 -1.29
C ALA A 129 -1.35 14.10 -0.32
N GLY A 130 -0.58 13.11 -0.80
CA GLY A 130 0.44 12.42 -0.02
C GLY A 130 1.51 13.36 0.54
N ALA A 131 2.06 14.23 -0.31
CA ALA A 131 3.02 15.25 0.11
C ALA A 131 2.44 16.21 1.17
N LYS A 132 1.22 16.70 0.95
CA LYS A 132 0.52 17.59 1.89
C LYS A 132 0.26 16.91 3.23
N ALA A 133 -0.11 15.64 3.23
CA ALA A 133 -0.37 14.86 4.44
C ALA A 133 0.90 14.33 5.12
N GLY A 134 2.06 14.43 4.46
CA GLY A 134 3.34 13.95 4.99
C GLY A 134 3.48 12.43 4.98
N ILE A 135 2.77 11.72 4.10
CA ILE A 135 2.88 10.27 3.93
C ILE A 135 3.52 9.91 2.58
N PRO A 136 4.42 8.91 2.52
CA PRO A 136 4.98 8.44 1.28
C PRO A 136 3.95 7.73 0.40
N ILE A 137 4.20 7.71 -0.92
CA ILE A 137 3.40 6.99 -1.90
C ILE A 137 4.21 5.85 -2.51
N ASN A 138 3.80 4.62 -2.22
CA ASN A 138 4.29 3.41 -2.87
C ASN A 138 3.82 3.36 -4.33
N ILE A 139 4.73 3.04 -5.25
CA ILE A 139 4.44 2.94 -6.66
C ILE A 139 4.79 1.52 -7.14
N MET A 140 3.76 0.76 -7.49
CA MET A 140 3.95 -0.43 -8.34
C MET A 140 4.08 0.05 -9.78
N CYS A 141 5.30 -0.01 -10.32
CA CYS A 141 5.65 0.55 -11.63
C CYS A 141 6.22 -0.49 -12.61
N SER A 142 5.89 -1.78 -12.47
CA SER A 142 6.34 -2.80 -13.44
C SER A 142 5.94 -2.42 -14.87
N GLY A 143 6.93 -2.43 -15.76
CA GLY A 143 6.78 -1.98 -17.15
C GLY A 143 6.54 -0.47 -17.35
N ASN A 144 6.66 0.35 -16.29
CA ASN A 144 6.32 1.78 -16.28
C ASN A 144 7.39 2.64 -15.56
N LEU A 145 8.65 2.22 -15.57
CA LEU A 145 9.74 2.97 -14.92
C LEU A 145 9.97 4.37 -15.50
N ASP A 146 9.80 4.55 -16.82
CA ASP A 146 9.89 5.87 -17.46
C ASP A 146 8.80 6.82 -16.96
N LEU A 147 7.56 6.33 -16.85
CA LEU A 147 6.45 7.10 -16.30
C LEU A 147 6.69 7.41 -14.81
N PHE A 148 7.20 6.46 -14.03
CA PHE A 148 7.61 6.71 -12.65
C PHE A 148 8.62 7.86 -12.56
N SER A 149 9.66 7.85 -13.41
CA SER A 149 10.68 8.91 -13.43
C SER A 149 10.06 10.28 -13.72
N GLN A 150 9.16 10.36 -14.69
CA GLN A 150 8.48 11.61 -15.05
C GLN A 150 7.57 12.14 -13.94
N LEU A 151 6.87 11.24 -13.22
CA LEU A 151 6.08 11.61 -12.05
C LEU A 151 6.97 12.12 -10.91
N ALA A 152 8.10 11.46 -10.65
CA ALA A 152 9.07 11.89 -9.63
C ALA A 152 9.64 13.29 -9.92
N ASP A 153 9.96 13.59 -11.19
CA ASP A 153 10.41 14.92 -11.60
C ASP A 153 9.34 16.00 -11.41
N LYS A 154 8.06 15.66 -11.66
CA LYS A 154 6.93 16.60 -11.55
C LYS A 154 6.46 16.84 -10.11
N HIS A 155 6.62 15.86 -9.23
CA HIS A 155 6.15 15.91 -7.84
C HIS A 155 7.33 15.81 -6.86
N PRO A 156 8.28 16.77 -6.87
CA PRO A 156 9.53 16.69 -6.09
C PRO A 156 9.31 16.77 -4.57
N ASN A 157 8.11 17.18 -4.13
CA ASN A 157 7.73 17.26 -2.72
C ASN A 157 7.15 15.95 -2.19
N THR A 158 6.88 14.97 -3.06
CA THR A 158 6.32 13.67 -2.68
C THR A 158 7.44 12.66 -2.49
N GLN A 159 7.52 12.04 -1.31
CA GLN A 159 8.38 10.87 -1.13
C GLN A 159 7.72 9.67 -1.84
N MET A 160 8.35 9.20 -2.91
CA MET A 160 7.88 8.01 -3.64
C MET A 160 8.72 6.79 -3.27
N VAL A 161 8.08 5.65 -3.09
CA VAL A 161 8.71 4.35 -2.81
C VAL A 161 8.51 3.45 -4.03
N ILE A 162 9.59 2.94 -4.62
CA ILE A 162 9.50 1.99 -5.73
C ILE A 162 9.27 0.60 -5.15
N ASP A 163 8.11 0.01 -5.46
CA ASP A 163 7.85 -1.38 -5.07
C ASP A 163 8.75 -2.32 -5.88
N HIS A 164 9.33 -3.33 -5.20
CA HIS A 164 10.05 -4.45 -5.83
C HIS A 164 11.15 -4.04 -6.83
N LEU A 165 11.84 -2.92 -6.59
CA LEU A 165 12.86 -2.37 -7.49
C LEU A 165 12.34 -2.13 -8.93
N GLY A 166 11.02 -1.97 -9.08
CA GLY A 166 10.35 -1.69 -10.33
C GLY A 166 10.00 -2.90 -11.18
N ILE A 167 10.31 -4.14 -10.75
CA ILE A 167 10.13 -5.40 -11.53
C ILE A 167 10.37 -5.15 -13.03
N PRO A 168 11.65 -5.01 -13.43
CA PRO A 168 12.03 -4.68 -14.80
C PRO A 168 11.60 -5.77 -15.80
#